data_AF-A0AA44XRN1-F1
#
_entry.id   AF-A0AA44XRN1-F1
#
_cell.length_a   1.000
_cell.length_b   1.000
_cell.length_c   1.000
_cell.angle_alpha   90.00
_cell.angle_beta   90.00
_cell.angle_gamma   90.00
#
_symmetry.space_group_name_H-M   'P 1'
#
loop_
_entity.id
_entity.type
_entity.pdbx_description
1 polymer ?
#
loop_
_entity_poly.entity_id
_entity_poly.type
_entity_poly.pdbx_seq_one_letter_code
_entity_poly.pdbx_strand_id
1 'polypeptide(L)'
;MIKFSIPLATLKAAVICSAKKDVRHYLQGVAIDQGHAVSTDGHRMFYAEVKGLDSKLQQVIIPRDAIEFLAKKATGIKDLKKLVKVTLDGLDGTLEVIGTDISERFRAFDNKFPTWQRVIPKAKGDEYEGDYPTFDWKYLVDFQKIAKTLGDKSLVPQVKVTPTVGPSSAAHIDFLSTEIKNVRAVLMPLRA
;
A
#
# COMPACT_ATOMS: atom_id res chain seq x y z
N MET A 1 3.39 3.83 -23.99
CA MET A 1 2.81 4.82 -23.07
C MET A 1 1.79 4.14 -22.17
N ILE A 2 2.04 4.10 -20.86
CA ILE A 2 1.16 3.48 -19.85
C ILE A 2 0.21 4.54 -19.29
N LYS A 3 -1.07 4.19 -19.14
CA LYS A 3 -2.09 5.05 -18.51
C LYS A 3 -3.05 4.24 -17.66
N PHE A 4 -3.28 4.68 -16.44
CA PHE A 4 -4.29 4.09 -15.55
C PHE A 4 -4.73 5.13 -14.51
N SER A 5 -5.77 4.79 -13.75
CA SER A 5 -6.27 5.61 -12.65
C SER A 5 -6.29 4.82 -11.35
N ILE A 6 -5.98 5.48 -10.24
CA ILE A 6 -5.97 4.90 -8.90
C ILE A 6 -6.56 5.89 -7.90
N PRO A 7 -7.34 5.47 -6.89
CA PRO A 7 -7.82 6.40 -5.86
C PRO A 7 -6.67 7.09 -5.13
N LEU A 8 -6.77 8.40 -4.92
CA LEU A 8 -5.79 9.20 -4.19
C LEU A 8 -5.56 8.66 -2.77
N ALA A 9 -6.64 8.29 -2.09
CA ALA A 9 -6.58 7.70 -0.76
C ALA A 9 -5.85 6.34 -0.76
N THR A 10 -6.00 5.52 -1.80
CA THR A 10 -5.23 4.27 -1.94
C THR A 10 -3.73 4.54 -2.09
N LEU A 11 -3.31 5.53 -2.90
CA LEU A 11 -1.89 5.91 -3.00
C LEU A 11 -1.35 6.45 -1.66
N LYS A 12 -2.11 7.34 -1.00
CA LYS A 12 -1.76 7.90 0.32
C LYS A 12 -1.64 6.80 1.39
N ALA A 13 -2.49 5.78 1.34
CA ALA A 13 -2.43 4.64 2.24
C ALA A 13 -1.23 3.73 1.92
N ALA A 14 -1.03 3.38 0.65
CA ALA A 14 0.05 2.50 0.22
C ALA A 14 1.42 3.05 0.61
N VAL A 15 1.68 4.34 0.41
CA VAL A 15 3.01 4.92 0.69
C VAL A 15 3.40 4.87 2.18
N ILE A 16 2.46 4.61 3.10
CA ILE A 16 2.78 4.46 4.53
C ILE A 16 3.66 3.22 4.78
N CYS A 17 3.46 2.14 4.01
CA CYS A 17 4.22 0.90 4.14
C CYS A 17 5.47 0.83 3.25
N SER A 18 5.78 1.86 2.45
CA SER A 18 7.03 1.87 1.67
C SER A 18 8.24 2.21 2.54
N ALA A 19 9.42 1.73 2.15
CA ALA A 19 10.65 1.98 2.89
C ALA A 19 11.08 3.47 2.85
N LYS A 20 11.90 3.87 3.82
CA LYS A 20 12.51 5.21 3.89
C LYS A 20 14.02 5.06 4.07
N LYS A 21 14.82 5.72 3.21
CA LYS A 21 16.30 5.68 3.28
C LYS A 21 16.87 4.24 3.32
N ASP A 22 16.22 3.32 2.61
CA ASP A 22 16.65 1.94 2.44
C ASP A 22 17.59 1.78 1.24
N VAL A 23 18.58 0.89 1.34
CA VAL A 23 19.50 0.55 0.24
C VAL A 23 18.78 -0.11 -0.95
N ARG A 24 17.64 -0.75 -0.70
CA ARG A 24 16.74 -1.31 -1.71
C ARG A 24 15.84 -0.21 -2.22
N HIS A 25 16.36 0.64 -3.11
CA HIS A 25 15.65 1.81 -3.63
C HIS A 25 14.26 1.49 -4.20
N TYR A 26 14.08 0.31 -4.80
CA TYR A 26 12.79 -0.16 -5.33
C TYR A 26 11.71 -0.39 -4.26
N LEU A 27 12.06 -0.43 -2.96
CA LEU A 27 11.10 -0.45 -1.85
C LEU A 27 10.69 0.95 -1.39
N GLN A 28 11.40 2.00 -1.84
CA GLN A 28 11.13 3.40 -1.51
C GLN A 28 9.99 3.98 -2.38
N GLY A 29 8.98 3.18 -2.69
CA GLY A 29 7.89 3.55 -3.58
C GLY A 29 6.66 2.65 -3.44
N VAL A 30 5.66 2.91 -4.28
CA VAL A 30 4.47 2.07 -4.43
C VAL A 30 4.53 1.41 -5.80
N ALA A 31 4.56 0.08 -5.81
CA ALA A 31 4.47 -0.72 -7.01
C ALA A 31 3.03 -0.84 -7.48
N ILE A 32 2.82 -0.70 -8.78
CA ILE A 32 1.61 -1.04 -9.49
C ILE A 32 1.92 -2.33 -10.24
N ASP A 33 1.35 -3.44 -9.78
CA ASP A 33 1.68 -4.78 -10.25
C ASP A 33 0.44 -5.68 -10.23
N GLN A 34 0.17 -6.37 -11.33
CA GLN A 34 -0.89 -7.38 -11.42
C GLN A 34 -2.26 -6.90 -10.90
N GLY A 35 -2.67 -5.69 -11.27
CA GLY A 35 -3.96 -5.11 -10.86
C GLY A 35 -3.98 -4.55 -9.43
N HIS A 36 -2.83 -4.50 -8.74
CA HIS A 36 -2.73 -4.05 -7.35
C HIS A 36 -1.78 -2.87 -7.19
N ALA A 37 -2.05 -2.03 -6.19
CA ALA A 37 -1.09 -1.12 -5.59
C ALA A 37 -0.45 -1.79 -4.37
N VAL A 38 0.87 -1.90 -4.35
CA VAL A 38 1.63 -2.68 -3.38
C VAL A 38 2.81 -1.88 -2.84
N SER A 39 3.09 -1.98 -1.55
CA SER A 39 4.29 -1.39 -0.95
C SER A 39 4.76 -2.21 0.24
N THR A 40 6.06 -2.20 0.51
CA THR A 40 6.66 -2.88 1.67
C THR A 40 7.98 -2.24 2.07
N ASP A 41 8.34 -2.39 3.34
CA ASP A 41 9.66 -2.10 3.90
C ASP A 41 10.42 -3.40 4.26
N GLY A 42 9.81 -4.56 4.00
CA GLY A 42 10.31 -5.89 4.38
C GLY A 42 9.81 -6.40 5.74
N HIS A 43 9.15 -5.56 6.54
CA HIS A 43 8.55 -5.95 7.82
C HIS A 43 7.02 -5.94 7.78
N ARG A 44 6.45 -5.19 6.85
CA ARG A 44 5.02 -5.13 6.59
C ARG A 44 4.79 -4.86 5.12
N MET A 45 3.62 -5.22 4.63
CA MET A 45 3.26 -5.02 3.24
C MET A 45 1.82 -4.54 3.16
N PHE A 46 1.58 -3.49 2.38
CA PHE A 46 0.24 -3.08 1.98
C PHE A 46 -0.04 -3.61 0.57
N TYR A 47 -1.28 -4.04 0.32
CA TYR A 47 -1.74 -4.31 -1.03
C TYR A 47 -3.24 -3.99 -1.19
N ALA A 48 -3.59 -3.38 -2.31
CA ALA A 48 -4.95 -3.03 -2.64
C ALA A 48 -5.24 -3.34 -4.10
N GLU A 49 -6.34 -4.04 -4.36
CA GLU A 49 -6.83 -4.22 -5.73
C GLU A 49 -7.34 -2.88 -6.27
N VAL A 50 -6.91 -2.51 -7.48
CA VAL A 50 -7.33 -1.25 -8.11
C VAL A 50 -8.30 -1.58 -9.24
N LYS A 51 -9.57 -1.20 -9.05
CA LYS A 51 -10.63 -1.45 -10.03
C LYS A 51 -10.26 -0.87 -11.40
N GLY A 52 -10.32 -1.71 -12.43
CA GLY A 52 -10.07 -1.32 -13.83
C GLY A 52 -8.60 -1.27 -14.21
N LEU A 53 -7.69 -1.64 -13.32
CA LEU A 53 -6.27 -1.81 -13.64
C LEU A 53 -6.03 -3.18 -14.28
N ASP A 54 -5.39 -3.20 -15.45
CA ASP A 54 -5.07 -4.45 -16.14
C ASP A 54 -4.02 -5.25 -15.35
N SER A 55 -4.35 -6.52 -15.05
CA SER A 55 -3.41 -7.48 -14.43
C SER A 55 -2.16 -7.75 -15.27
N LYS A 56 -2.21 -7.50 -16.59
CA LYS A 56 -1.09 -7.66 -17.51
C LYS A 56 -0.30 -6.37 -17.71
N LEU A 57 -0.69 -5.28 -17.03
CA LEU A 57 0.05 -4.04 -17.08
C LEU A 57 1.50 -4.29 -16.63
N GLN A 58 2.45 -3.77 -17.39
CA GLN A 58 3.85 -3.78 -16.99
C GLN A 58 4.00 -3.12 -15.62
N GLN A 59 4.79 -3.76 -14.76
CA GLN A 59 5.03 -3.26 -13.41
C GLN A 59 5.64 -1.85 -13.44
N VAL A 60 5.12 -0.97 -12.58
CA VAL A 60 5.62 0.40 -12.40
C VAL A 60 5.84 0.65 -10.92
N ILE A 61 6.97 1.25 -10.54
CA ILE A 61 7.22 1.64 -9.15
C ILE A 61 7.27 3.17 -9.07
N ILE A 62 6.22 3.75 -8.46
CA ILE A 62 6.08 5.19 -8.28
C ILE A 62 6.86 5.60 -7.02
N PRO A 63 7.82 6.54 -7.09
CA PRO A 63 8.60 6.95 -5.93
C PRO A 63 7.76 7.51 -4.79
N ARG A 64 8.15 7.19 -3.55
CA ARG A 64 7.54 7.68 -2.33
C ARG A 64 7.39 9.20 -2.33
N ASP A 65 8.47 9.90 -2.63
CA ASP A 65 8.53 11.36 -2.51
C ASP A 65 7.51 12.04 -3.43
N ALA A 66 7.33 11.52 -4.65
CA ALA A 66 6.31 12.02 -5.58
C ALA A 66 4.89 11.85 -5.03
N ILE A 67 4.59 10.70 -4.41
CA ILE A 67 3.29 10.45 -3.79
C ILE A 67 3.09 11.37 -2.58
N GLU A 68 4.12 11.58 -1.76
CA GLU A 68 4.07 12.46 -0.60
C GLU A 68 3.89 13.93 -0.99
N PHE A 69 4.57 14.40 -2.03
CA PHE A 69 4.40 15.75 -2.57
C PHE A 69 3.00 15.95 -3.16
N LEU A 70 2.50 14.99 -3.94
CA LEU A 70 1.11 15.02 -4.42
C LEU A 70 0.12 15.07 -3.26
N ALA A 71 0.33 14.24 -2.23
CA ALA A 71 -0.53 14.17 -1.06
C ALA A 71 -0.55 15.49 -0.28
N LYS A 72 0.59 16.19 -0.17
CA LYS A 72 0.70 17.53 0.43
C LYS A 72 -0.08 18.59 -0.36
N LYS A 73 0.04 18.58 -1.70
CA LYS A 73 -0.73 19.49 -2.57
C LYS A 73 -2.24 19.21 -2.47
N ALA A 74 -2.62 17.95 -2.33
CA ALA A 74 -4.00 17.48 -2.25
C ALA A 74 -4.55 17.34 -0.81
N THR A 75 -4.11 18.18 0.12
CA THR A 75 -4.57 18.15 1.53
C THR A 75 -6.02 18.62 1.68
N GLY A 76 -6.48 19.55 0.84
CA GLY A 76 -7.86 20.04 0.85
C GLY A 76 -8.90 19.06 0.27
N ILE A 77 -8.47 17.98 -0.38
CA ILE A 77 -9.36 17.01 -1.01
C ILE A 77 -9.82 15.97 0.02
N LYS A 78 -11.11 16.03 0.36
CA LYS A 78 -11.78 15.10 1.29
C LYS A 78 -12.48 13.93 0.60
N ASP A 79 -12.71 14.00 -0.71
CA ASP A 79 -13.30 12.90 -1.47
C ASP A 79 -12.33 11.73 -1.59
N LEU A 80 -12.62 10.65 -0.89
CA LEU A 80 -11.81 9.43 -0.88
C LEU A 80 -11.81 8.71 -2.23
N LYS A 81 -12.84 8.93 -3.07
CA LYS A 81 -12.95 8.35 -4.40
C LYS A 81 -12.26 9.18 -5.47
N LYS A 82 -11.70 10.35 -5.12
CA LYS A 82 -10.96 11.20 -6.04
C LYS A 82 -9.83 10.39 -6.67
N LEU A 83 -9.84 10.31 -8.00
CA LEU A 83 -8.89 9.51 -8.75
C LEU A 83 -7.65 10.33 -9.12
N VAL A 84 -6.50 9.65 -9.09
CA VAL A 84 -5.25 10.11 -9.66
C VAL A 84 -5.05 9.38 -10.98
N LYS A 85 -4.96 10.13 -12.07
CA LYS A 85 -4.51 9.62 -13.35
C LYS A 85 -3.00 9.53 -13.33
N VAL A 86 -2.48 8.38 -13.70
CA VAL A 86 -1.05 8.13 -13.86
C VAL A 86 -0.78 7.96 -15.35
N THR A 87 0.18 8.72 -15.88
CA THR A 87 0.66 8.58 -17.25
C THR A 87 2.17 8.38 -17.23
N LEU A 88 2.68 7.38 -17.93
CA LEU A 88 4.12 7.16 -18.11
C LEU A 88 4.50 7.07 -19.58
N ASP A 89 5.62 7.69 -19.91
CA ASP A 89 6.36 7.51 -21.15
C ASP A 89 7.79 7.05 -20.81
N GLY A 90 8.08 5.78 -21.08
CA GLY A 90 9.24 5.11 -20.48
C GLY A 90 9.17 5.15 -18.95
N LEU A 91 10.21 5.72 -18.33
CA LEU A 91 10.29 5.88 -16.86
C LEU A 91 9.76 7.23 -16.38
N ASP A 92 9.54 8.19 -17.28
CA ASP A 92 9.09 9.53 -16.89
C ASP A 92 7.57 9.53 -16.77
N GLY A 93 7.10 9.93 -15.60
CA GLY A 93 5.70 9.79 -15.17
C GLY A 93 5.10 11.08 -14.65
N THR A 94 3.78 11.17 -14.71
CA THR A 94 2.99 12.24 -14.10
C THR A 94 1.82 11.66 -13.32
N LEU A 95 1.62 12.16 -12.11
CA LEU A 95 0.45 11.97 -11.27
C LEU A 95 -0.43 13.21 -11.39
N GLU A 96 -1.68 13.06 -11.79
CA GLU A 96 -2.63 14.17 -11.94
C GLU A 96 -3.92 13.84 -11.19
N VAL A 97 -4.33 14.69 -10.24
CA VAL A 97 -5.59 14.51 -9.54
C VAL A 97 -6.73 14.97 -10.43
N ILE A 98 -7.57 14.04 -10.90
CA ILE A 98 -8.55 14.28 -11.96
C ILE A 98 -9.54 15.38 -11.56
N GLY A 99 -9.73 16.37 -12.44
CA GLY A 99 -10.64 17.50 -12.21
C GLY A 99 -10.09 18.51 -11.20
N THR A 100 -8.77 18.66 -11.15
CA THR A 100 -8.03 19.72 -10.43
C THR A 100 -6.78 20.08 -11.25
N ASP A 101 -6.07 21.12 -10.86
CA ASP A 101 -4.75 21.51 -11.38
C ASP A 101 -3.58 20.83 -10.63
N ILE A 102 -3.88 19.99 -9.64
CA ILE A 102 -2.86 19.35 -8.79
C ILE A 102 -2.20 18.20 -9.55
N SER A 103 -0.90 18.35 -9.77
CA SER A 103 -0.07 17.31 -10.37
C SER A 103 1.33 17.23 -9.75
N GLU A 104 1.99 16.09 -9.98
CA GLU A 104 3.38 15.83 -9.61
C GLU A 104 4.06 15.02 -10.70
N ARG A 105 5.28 15.42 -11.10
CA ARG A 105 6.10 14.65 -12.03
C ARG A 105 7.03 13.73 -11.24
N PHE A 106 7.36 12.58 -11.82
CA PHE A 106 8.27 11.64 -11.20
C PHE A 106 9.04 10.85 -12.25
N ARG A 107 10.12 10.21 -11.81
CA ARG A 107 10.79 9.16 -12.57
C ARG A 107 10.63 7.84 -11.86
N ALA A 108 10.00 6.87 -12.51
CA ALA A 108 9.77 5.54 -11.96
C ALA A 108 11.11 4.83 -11.68
N PHE A 109 11.14 3.94 -10.69
CA PHE A 109 12.30 3.08 -10.50
C PHE A 109 12.38 2.02 -11.60
N ASP A 110 13.56 1.90 -12.22
CA ASP A 110 13.86 0.89 -13.23
C ASP A 110 14.36 -0.41 -12.58
N ASN A 111 13.56 -0.93 -11.66
CA ASN A 111 13.86 -2.14 -10.91
C ASN A 111 12.62 -3.02 -10.85
N LYS A 112 12.84 -4.31 -10.63
CA LYS A 112 11.76 -5.26 -10.39
C LYS A 112 11.40 -5.29 -8.91
N PHE A 113 10.14 -5.01 -8.61
CA PHE A 113 9.57 -5.20 -7.28
C PHE A 113 9.52 -6.70 -6.94
N PRO A 114 9.75 -7.10 -5.67
CA PRO A 114 9.69 -8.50 -5.26
C PRO A 114 8.35 -9.17 -5.59
N THR A 115 8.35 -10.49 -5.76
CA THR A 115 7.12 -11.30 -5.92
C THR A 115 6.33 -11.32 -4.61
N TRP A 116 5.54 -10.27 -4.40
CA TRP A 116 4.86 -9.94 -3.16
C TRP A 116 3.80 -10.96 -2.73
N GLN A 117 3.16 -11.65 -3.68
CA GLN A 117 2.14 -12.66 -3.40
C GLN A 117 2.68 -13.82 -2.55
N ARG A 118 3.99 -14.11 -2.63
CA ARG A 118 4.63 -15.16 -1.82
C ARG A 118 4.69 -14.83 -0.33
N VAL A 119 4.56 -13.56 0.02
CA VAL A 119 4.58 -13.08 1.41
C VAL A 119 3.21 -13.24 2.06
N ILE A 120 2.13 -13.34 1.27
CA ILE A 120 0.77 -13.49 1.78
C ILE A 120 0.60 -14.91 2.34
N PRO A 121 0.31 -15.05 3.65
CA PRO A 121 0.08 -16.37 4.23
C PRO A 121 -1.10 -17.08 3.57
N LYS A 122 -0.97 -18.39 3.34
CA LYS A 122 -2.06 -19.22 2.84
C LYS A 122 -3.07 -19.60 3.93
N ALA A 123 -2.57 -19.82 5.15
CA ALA A 123 -3.40 -20.11 6.32
C ALA A 123 -4.24 -18.88 6.68
N LYS A 124 -5.48 -19.13 7.11
CA LYS A 124 -6.48 -18.10 7.44
C LYS A 124 -6.53 -17.74 8.92
N GLY A 125 -5.77 -18.44 9.76
CA GLY A 125 -5.72 -18.26 11.21
C GLY A 125 -6.54 -19.26 12.02
N ASP A 126 -7.40 -20.05 11.37
CA ASP A 126 -8.20 -21.11 12.03
C ASP A 126 -7.33 -22.30 12.48
N GLU A 127 -6.15 -22.45 11.89
CA GLU A 127 -5.17 -23.51 12.13
C GLU A 127 -4.02 -23.05 13.04
N TYR A 128 -4.24 -22.01 13.85
CA TYR A 128 -3.17 -21.45 14.65
C TYR A 128 -2.73 -22.42 15.77
N GLU A 129 -1.51 -22.90 15.66
CA GLU A 129 -0.83 -23.72 16.68
C GLU A 129 0.48 -23.04 17.12
N GLY A 130 0.78 -23.07 18.43
CA GLY A 130 2.05 -22.59 19.01
C GLY A 130 1.97 -21.25 19.76
N ASP A 131 3.15 -20.70 20.09
CA ASP A 131 3.31 -19.48 20.91
C ASP A 131 2.92 -18.20 20.17
N TYR A 132 2.21 -17.28 20.85
CA TYR A 132 1.73 -16.03 20.26
C TYR A 132 2.86 -15.18 19.66
N PRO A 133 2.74 -14.73 18.39
CA PRO A 133 3.73 -13.86 17.78
C PRO A 133 3.75 -12.50 18.47
N THR A 134 4.94 -11.91 18.52
CA THR A 134 5.11 -10.51 18.92
C THR A 134 5.29 -9.64 17.68
N PHE A 135 4.80 -8.41 17.75
CA PHE A 135 4.85 -7.46 16.64
C PHE A 135 5.45 -6.13 17.11
N ASP A 136 6.10 -5.42 16.19
CA ASP A 136 6.45 -4.03 16.42
C ASP A 136 5.17 -3.16 16.40
N TRP A 137 4.84 -2.60 17.56
CA TRP A 137 3.65 -1.77 17.76
C TRP A 137 3.59 -0.55 16.84
N LYS A 138 4.75 -0.04 16.40
CA LYS A 138 4.82 1.07 15.44
C LYS A 138 4.07 0.75 14.15
N TYR A 139 4.11 -0.51 13.70
CA TYR A 139 3.43 -0.92 12.49
C TYR A 139 1.91 -0.97 12.66
N LEU A 140 1.43 -1.35 13.85
CA LEU A 140 0.01 -1.29 14.19
C LEU A 140 -0.53 0.15 14.17
N VAL A 141 0.24 1.11 14.72
CA VAL A 141 -0.11 2.54 14.66
C VAL A 141 -0.23 3.04 13.22
N ASP A 142 0.66 2.60 12.35
CA ASP A 142 0.60 2.98 10.94
C ASP A 142 -0.57 2.30 10.21
N PHE A 143 -0.97 1.08 10.57
CA PHE A 143 -2.21 0.50 10.06
C PHE A 143 -3.46 1.27 10.50
N GLN A 144 -3.47 1.83 11.72
CA GLN A 144 -4.56 2.75 12.12
C GLN A 144 -4.58 4.02 11.26
N LYS A 145 -3.41 4.58 10.91
CA LYS A 145 -3.33 5.71 9.97
C LYS A 145 -3.83 5.33 8.58
N ILE A 146 -3.51 4.12 8.12
CA ILE A 146 -4.01 3.58 6.85
C ILE A 146 -5.53 3.47 6.88
N ALA A 147 -6.11 2.85 7.92
CA ALA A 147 -7.57 2.74 8.08
C ALA A 147 -8.26 4.11 8.01
N LYS A 148 -7.73 5.11 8.73
CA LYS A 148 -8.24 6.48 8.71
C LYS A 148 -8.12 7.13 7.32
N THR A 149 -7.00 6.91 6.64
CA THR A 149 -6.74 7.40 5.26
C THR A 149 -7.71 6.79 4.26
N LEU A 150 -8.16 5.56 4.49
CA LEU A 150 -9.12 4.83 3.66
C LEU A 150 -10.59 5.10 4.03
N GLY A 151 -10.84 6.02 4.97
CA GLY A 151 -12.18 6.48 5.34
C GLY A 151 -12.81 5.80 6.55
N ASP A 152 -12.04 5.12 7.40
CA ASP A 152 -12.57 4.67 8.68
C ASP A 152 -12.96 5.88 9.55
N LYS A 153 -14.25 5.94 9.93
CA LYS A 153 -14.86 7.01 10.73
C LYS A 153 -14.98 6.67 12.21
N SER A 154 -14.50 5.50 12.63
CA SER A 154 -14.51 5.09 14.02
C SER A 154 -13.65 6.03 14.86
N LEU A 155 -14.05 6.27 16.12
CA LEU A 155 -13.26 7.09 17.06
C LEU A 155 -11.83 6.54 17.21
N VAL A 156 -11.72 5.21 17.25
CA VAL A 156 -10.46 4.46 17.17
C VAL A 156 -10.57 3.52 15.98
N PRO A 157 -9.84 3.77 14.87
CA PRO A 157 -9.84 2.86 13.72
C PRO A 157 -9.42 1.46 14.15
N GLN A 158 -10.27 0.48 13.82
CA GLN A 158 -10.03 -0.91 14.20
C GLN A 158 -9.34 -1.64 13.04
N VAL A 159 -8.29 -2.36 13.39
CA VAL A 159 -7.53 -3.20 12.47
C VAL A 159 -7.51 -4.60 13.07
N LYS A 160 -7.95 -5.59 12.30
CA LYS A 160 -7.90 -6.98 12.73
C LYS A 160 -6.53 -7.56 12.36
N VAL A 161 -5.80 -8.04 13.35
CA VAL A 161 -4.57 -8.81 13.17
C VAL A 161 -4.91 -10.28 13.32
N THR A 162 -4.63 -11.07 12.30
CA THR A 162 -4.89 -12.52 12.30
C THR A 162 -3.57 -13.28 12.14
N PRO A 163 -2.96 -13.76 13.25
CA PRO A 163 -1.84 -14.71 13.19
C PRO A 163 -2.19 -15.95 12.37
N THR A 164 -1.18 -16.59 11.78
CA THR A 164 -1.41 -17.69 10.84
C THR A 164 -0.88 -19.03 11.34
N VAL A 165 0.42 -19.31 11.17
CA VAL A 165 1.03 -20.57 11.60
C VAL A 165 2.26 -20.30 12.46
N GLY A 166 2.13 -20.45 13.78
CA GLY A 166 3.22 -20.25 14.74
C GLY A 166 3.76 -18.80 14.81
N PRO A 167 4.76 -18.56 15.68
CA PRO A 167 5.24 -17.22 16.01
C PRO A 167 6.07 -16.55 14.90
N SER A 168 6.54 -17.32 13.91
CA SER A 168 7.46 -16.84 12.86
C SER A 168 6.76 -16.52 11.53
N SER A 169 5.47 -16.84 11.41
CA SER A 169 4.71 -16.60 10.18
C SER A 169 4.08 -15.22 10.18
N ALA A 170 3.95 -14.65 8.99
CA ALA A 170 3.31 -13.35 8.83
C ALA A 170 1.82 -13.43 9.21
N ALA A 171 1.30 -12.33 9.76
CA ALA A 171 -0.10 -12.17 10.09
C ALA A 171 -0.84 -11.41 8.99
N HIS A 172 -2.11 -11.75 8.78
CA HIS A 172 -3.00 -10.94 7.96
C HIS A 172 -3.45 -9.70 8.73
N ILE A 173 -3.60 -8.60 8.00
CA ILE A 173 -4.12 -7.34 8.50
C ILE A 173 -5.34 -6.96 7.66
N ASP A 174 -6.51 -6.94 8.29
CA ASP A 174 -7.78 -6.58 7.65
C ASP A 174 -8.28 -5.23 8.17
N PHE A 175 -8.68 -4.37 7.22
CA PHE A 175 -9.31 -3.09 7.49
C PHE A 175 -10.84 -3.23 7.42
N LEU A 176 -11.51 -3.12 8.56
CA LEU A 176 -12.92 -3.55 8.69
C LEU A 176 -13.92 -2.46 8.25
N SER A 177 -13.69 -1.22 8.67
CA SER A 177 -14.66 -0.12 8.58
C SER A 177 -14.31 0.94 7.52
N THR A 178 -13.41 0.63 6.58
CA THR A 178 -12.96 1.58 5.55
C THR A 178 -13.99 1.76 4.44
N GLU A 179 -14.08 2.97 3.87
CA GLU A 179 -14.93 3.22 2.70
C GLU A 179 -14.33 2.60 1.43
N ILE A 180 -13.01 2.67 1.29
CA ILE A 180 -12.29 1.96 0.22
C ILE A 180 -12.16 0.49 0.60
N LYS A 181 -12.65 -0.38 -0.28
CA LYS A 181 -12.67 -1.85 -0.13
C LYS A 181 -11.51 -2.51 -0.87
N ASN A 182 -11.36 -3.82 -0.69
CA ASN A 182 -10.31 -4.66 -1.29
C ASN A 182 -8.89 -4.19 -0.96
N VAL A 183 -8.71 -3.71 0.28
CA VAL A 183 -7.42 -3.31 0.84
C VAL A 183 -7.06 -4.25 1.96
N ARG A 184 -5.83 -4.75 1.96
CA ARG A 184 -5.28 -5.65 2.99
C ARG A 184 -3.83 -5.31 3.25
N ALA A 185 -3.31 -5.84 4.34
CA ALA A 185 -1.89 -5.80 4.62
C ALA A 185 -1.39 -7.12 5.23
N VAL A 186 -0.09 -7.27 5.27
CA VAL A 186 0.63 -8.36 5.92
C VAL A 186 1.61 -7.75 6.92
N LEU A 187 1.75 -8.37 8.09
CA LEU A 187 2.67 -7.96 9.14
C LEU A 187 3.60 -9.12 9.50
N MET A 188 4.90 -8.89 9.42
CA MET A 188 5.90 -9.86 9.85
C MET A 188 6.05 -9.80 11.37
N PRO A 189 6.15 -10.95 12.06
CA PRO A 189 6.44 -10.97 13.49
C PRO A 189 7.89 -10.56 13.75
N LEU A 190 8.16 -10.12 14.99
CA LEU A 190 9.52 -9.98 15.47
C LEU A 190 10.14 -11.38 15.58
N ARG A 191 11.38 -11.53 15.10
CA ARG A 191 12.12 -12.78 15.30
C ARG A 191 12.46 -12.89 16.78
N ALA A 192 12.13 -14.03 17.38
CA ALA A 192 12.61 -14.42 18.70
C ALA A 192 14.15 -14.59 18.69
#